data_AF-A0A834AAK1-F1
#
_entry.id   AF-A0A834AAK1-F1
#
_cell.length_a   1.000
_cell.length_b   1.000
_cell.length_c   1.000
_cell.angle_alpha   90.00
_cell.angle_beta   90.00
_cell.angle_gamma   90.00
#
_symmetry.space_group_name_H-M   'P 1'
#
loop_
_entity.id
_entity.type
_entity.pdbx_description
1 polymer ?
#
loop_
_entity_poly.entity_id
_entity_poly.type
_entity_poly.pdbx_seq_one_letter_code
_entity_poly.pdbx_strand_id
1 'polypeptide(L)' 'MLSQSEPVPKYIPTEKVKAVDTTGAGDSFVGALAFYLAYYPSLSMEEMLRRSNFIAAVSVQAAGTQSSYPHRKDLPLHLF' A
#
# COMPACT_ATOMS: atom_id res chain seq x y z
N MET A 1 9.25 -34.82 1.39
CA MET A 1 8.46 -33.58 1.42
C MET A 1 8.94 -32.69 0.29
N LEU A 2 8.00 -32.16 -0.50
CA LEU A 2 8.29 -31.36 -1.70
C LEU A 2 9.12 -30.13 -1.33
N SER A 3 10.27 -29.98 -1.99
CA SER A 3 10.98 -28.72 -2.11
C SER A 3 9.98 -27.70 -2.69
N GLN A 4 9.49 -26.77 -1.87
CA GLN A 4 8.80 -25.62 -2.42
C GLN A 4 9.86 -24.87 -3.23
N SER A 5 9.70 -24.82 -4.55
CA SER A 5 10.47 -23.94 -5.42
C SER A 5 10.46 -22.55 -4.78
N GLU A 6 11.63 -21.99 -4.48
CA GLU A 6 11.71 -20.66 -3.90
C GLU A 6 10.89 -19.70 -4.77
N PRO A 7 9.94 -18.94 -4.20
CA PRO A 7 9.13 -18.02 -4.97
C PRO A 7 10.05 -17.00 -5.63
N VAL A 8 9.96 -16.88 -6.96
CA VAL A 8 10.72 -15.89 -7.72
C VAL A 8 10.36 -14.50 -7.19
N PRO A 9 11.34 -13.72 -6.69
CA PRO A 9 11.06 -12.38 -6.19
C PRO A 9 10.41 -11.52 -7.27
N LYS A 10 9.33 -10.83 -6.92
CA LYS A 10 8.63 -9.92 -7.82
C LYS A 10 8.73 -8.49 -7.31
N TYR A 11 9.32 -7.62 -8.12
CA TYR A 11 9.36 -6.18 -7.85
C TYR A 11 8.02 -5.54 -8.20
N ILE A 12 7.39 -4.86 -7.24
CA ILE A 12 6.16 -4.09 -7.41
C ILE A 12 6.50 -2.60 -7.34
N PRO A 13 6.59 -1.89 -8.48
CA PRO A 13 6.94 -0.48 -8.48
C PRO A 13 5.81 0.37 -7.88
N THR A 14 6.16 1.60 -7.53
CA THR A 14 5.21 2.67 -7.21
C THR A 14 5.49 3.88 -8.10
N GLU A 15 4.50 4.74 -8.29
CA GLU A 15 4.68 5.98 -9.04
C GLU A 15 5.56 6.96 -8.24
N LYS A 16 6.38 7.72 -8.98
CA LYS A 16 7.24 8.73 -8.35
C LYS A 16 6.40 9.94 -7.97
N VAL A 17 6.34 10.22 -6.67
CA VAL A 17 5.65 11.39 -6.10
C VAL A 17 6.65 12.40 -5.52
N LYS A 18 6.21 13.65 -5.32
CA LYS A 18 6.99 14.65 -4.59
C LYS A 18 6.72 14.48 -3.09
N ALA A 19 7.66 13.88 -2.36
CA ALA A 19 7.55 13.72 -0.92
C ALA A 19 7.71 15.08 -0.19
N VAL A 20 6.88 15.29 0.84
CA VAL A 20 6.94 16.39 1.79
C VAL A 20 7.48 15.90 3.13
N ASP A 21 6.95 14.78 3.64
CA ASP A 21 7.38 14.12 4.88
C ASP A 21 7.10 12.61 4.74
N THR A 22 8.11 11.76 4.94
CA THR A 22 7.96 10.31 4.78
C THR A 22 7.63 9.58 6.08
N THR A 23 7.51 10.30 7.19
CA THR A 23 7.29 9.73 8.51
C THR A 23 5.94 8.99 8.54
N GLY A 24 5.94 7.71 8.93
CA GLY A 24 4.73 6.87 9.00
C GLY A 24 4.29 6.20 7.70
N ALA A 25 4.99 6.40 6.58
CA ALA A 25 4.61 5.78 5.31
C ALA A 25 4.61 4.24 5.36
N GLY A 26 5.53 3.64 6.12
CA GLY A 26 5.57 2.19 6.33
C GLY A 26 4.35 1.66 7.09
N ASP A 27 3.91 2.39 8.12
CA ASP A 27 2.70 2.05 8.88
C ASP A 27 1.44 2.25 8.03
N SER A 28 1.40 3.30 7.21
CA SER A 28 0.33 3.52 6.22
C SER A 28 0.24 2.35 5.23
N PHE A 29 1.39 1.88 4.71
CA PHE A 29 1.45 0.71 3.83
C PHE A 29 0.92 -0.54 4.51
N VAL A 30 1.40 -0.86 5.73
CA VAL A 30 0.97 -2.06 6.46
C VAL A 30 -0.51 -1.99 6.83
N GLY A 31 -1.01 -0.82 7.23
CA GLY A 31 -2.43 -0.59 7.50
C GLY A 31 -3.30 -0.79 6.26
N ALA A 32 -2.86 -0.28 5.10
CA ALA A 32 -3.54 -0.50 3.83
C ALA A 32 -3.54 -1.98 3.44
N LEU A 33 -2.42 -2.67 3.58
CA LEU A 33 -2.31 -4.10 3.27
C LEU A 33 -3.22 -4.93 4.19
N ALA A 34 -3.25 -4.63 5.49
CA ALA A 34 -4.15 -5.29 6.44
C ALA A 34 -5.63 -5.09 6.06
N PHE A 35 -6.00 -3.88 5.64
CA PHE A 35 -7.34 -3.59 5.12
C PHE A 35 -7.69 -4.46 3.90
N TYR A 36 -6.79 -4.57 2.92
CA TYR A 36 -7.04 -5.40 1.73
C TYR A 36 -7.12 -6.89 2.06
N LEU A 37 -6.25 -7.39 2.94
CA LEU A 37 -6.29 -8.79 3.38
C LEU A 37 -7.61 -9.13 4.10
N ALA A 38 -8.14 -8.21 4.91
CA ALA A 38 -9.37 -8.43 5.67
C ALA A 38 -10.65 -8.29 4.83
N TYR A 39 -10.70 -7.31 3.92
CA TYR A 39 -11.94 -6.92 3.24
C TYR A 39 -12.00 -7.28 1.75
N TYR A 40 -10.86 -7.63 1.11
CA TYR A 40 -10.77 -7.92 -0.32
C TYR A 40 -10.08 -9.27 -0.61
N PRO A 41 -10.56 -10.39 -0.03
CA PRO A 41 -9.88 -11.68 -0.14
C PRO A 41 -9.80 -12.25 -1.57
N SER A 42 -10.58 -11.70 -2.50
CA SER A 42 -10.53 -12.08 -3.92
C SER A 42 -9.43 -11.39 -4.73
N LEU A 43 -8.78 -10.34 -4.18
CA LEU A 43 -7.66 -9.69 -4.86
C LEU A 43 -6.40 -10.56 -4.77
N SER A 44 -5.56 -10.50 -5.81
CA SER A 44 -4.23 -11.10 -5.72
C SER A 44 -3.35 -10.31 -4.76
N MET A 45 -2.39 -10.97 -4.12
CA MET A 45 -1.39 -10.31 -3.27
C MET A 45 -0.69 -9.15 -3.99
N GLU A 46 -0.37 -9.33 -5.27
CA GLU A 46 0.23 -8.29 -6.11
C GLU A 46 -0.64 -7.03 -6.21
N GLU A 47 -1.95 -7.19 -6.40
CA GLU A 47 -2.88 -6.07 -6.48
C GLU A 47 -3.04 -5.38 -5.13
N MET A 48 -3.11 -6.13 -4.03
CA MET A 48 -3.12 -5.57 -2.68
C MET A 48 -1.87 -4.73 -2.41
N LEU A 49 -0.68 -5.23 -2.82
CA LEU A 49 0.59 -4.52 -2.67
C LEU A 49 0.63 -3.25 -3.53
N ARG A 50 0.14 -3.29 -4.78
CA ARG A 50 0.05 -2.09 -5.64
C ARG A 50 -0.81 -1.00 -5.02
N ARG A 51 -1.99 -1.36 -4.51
CA ARG A 51 -2.88 -0.38 -3.86
C ARG A 51 -2.33 0.15 -2.55
N SER A 52 -1.65 -0.71 -1.78
CA SER A 52 -0.99 -0.31 -0.53
C SER A 52 0.19 0.64 -0.79
N ASN A 53 0.98 0.39 -1.85
CA ASN A 53 2.01 1.30 -2.34
C ASN A 53 1.43 2.67 -2.70
N PHE A 54 0.28 2.70 -3.39
CA PHE A 54 -0.38 3.95 -3.76
C PHE A 54 -0.82 4.73 -2.51
N ILE A 55 -1.46 4.07 -1.55
CA ILE A 55 -1.93 4.72 -0.31
C ILE A 55 -0.76 5.31 0.50
N ALA A 56 0.34 4.56 0.64
CA ALA A 56 1.55 5.07 1.29
C ALA A 56 2.19 6.22 0.49
N ALA A 57 2.15 6.18 -0.84
CA ALA A 57 2.64 7.28 -1.68
C ALA A 57 1.77 8.54 -1.54
N VAL A 58 0.49 8.43 -1.19
CA VAL A 58 -0.34 9.59 -0.83
C VAL A 58 0.07 10.16 0.53
N SER A 59 0.34 9.30 1.52
CA SER A 59 0.70 9.79 2.87
C SER A 59 1.97 10.64 2.86
N VAL A 60 2.95 10.32 2.02
CA VAL A 60 4.22 11.10 1.98
C VAL A 60 4.08 12.51 1.40
N GLN A 61 2.93 12.85 0.81
CA GLN A 61 2.68 14.15 0.18
C GLN A 61 2.14 15.20 1.16
N ALA A 62 1.92 14.84 2.43
CA ALA A 62 1.51 15.74 3.50
C ALA A 62 2.40 15.57 4.73
N ALA A 63 2.45 16.58 5.60
CA ALA A 63 3.25 16.54 6.82
C ALA A 63 2.54 15.79 7.97
N GLY A 64 3.36 15.13 8.81
CA GLY A 64 2.91 14.47 10.02
C GLY A 64 2.50 13.01 9.80
N THR A 65 2.62 12.20 10.86
CA THR A 65 2.45 10.74 10.82
C THR A 65 1.00 10.34 10.55
N GLN A 66 0.17 10.11 11.57
CA GLN A 66 -1.22 9.68 11.36
C GLN A 66 -2.07 10.73 10.65
N SER A 67 -1.75 12.02 10.83
CA SER A 67 -2.45 13.13 10.18
C SER A 67 -2.29 13.17 8.66
N SER A 68 -1.26 12.52 8.10
CA SER A 68 -1.08 12.43 6.64
C SER A 68 -1.80 11.24 6.01
N TYR A 69 -2.36 10.32 6.81
CA TYR A 69 -2.98 9.12 6.25
C TYR A 69 -4.29 9.49 5.53
N PRO A 70 -4.48 9.05 4.27
CA PRO A 70 -5.65 9.43 3.51
C PRO A 70 -6.92 8.75 4.05
N HIS A 71 -8.04 9.46 4.00
CA HIS A 71 -9.35 8.83 4.19
C HIS A 71 -9.86 8.26 2.87
N ARG A 72 -10.72 7.23 2.94
CA ARG A 72 -11.34 6.58 1.77
C ARG A 72 -12.02 7.57 0.80
N LYS A 73 -12.65 8.62 1.33
CA LYS A 73 -13.34 9.65 0.52
C LYS A 73 -12.39 10.51 -0.32
N ASP A 74 -11.12 10.57 0.04
CA ASP A 74 -10.09 11.39 -0.61
C ASP A 74 -9.26 10.55 -1.59
N LEU A 75 -9.61 9.27 -1.76
CA LEU A 75 -8.91 8.30 -2.60
C LEU A 75 -9.73 7.94 -3.87
N PRO A 76 -9.06 7.55 -4.97
CA PRO A 76 -9.75 7.07 -6.16
C PRO A 76 -10.67 5.86 -5.89
N LEU A 77 -11.85 5.86 -6.52
CA LEU A 77 -12.86 4.82 -6.30
C LEU A 77 -12.38 3.40 -6.67
N HIS A 78 -11.50 3.26 -7.66
CA HIS A 78 -11.00 1.96 -8.13
C HIS A 78 -10.12 1.22 -7.11
N LEU A 79 -9.74 1.87 -6.01
CA LEU A 79 -9.02 1.24 -4.91
C LEU A 79 -9.93 0.36 -4.04
N PHE A 80 -11.25 0.40 -4.24
CA PHE A 80 -12.26 -0.32 -3.46
C PHE A 80 -13.29 -1.01 -4.36
#